data_AF-A0A315BI46-F1
#
_entry.id   AF-A0A315BI46-F1
#
_cell.length_a   1.000
_cell.length_b   1.000
_cell.length_c   1.000
_cell.angle_alpha   90.00
_cell.angle_beta   90.00
_cell.angle_gamma   90.00
#
_symmetry.space_group_name_H-M   'P 1'
#
loop_
_entity.id
_entity.type
_entity.pdbx_description
1 polymer ?
#
loop_
_entity_poly.entity_id
_entity_poly.type
_entity_poly.pdbx_seq_one_letter_code
_entity_poly.pdbx_strand_id
1 'polypeptide(L)'
;MGLVTLAWAQVGGAQSVMPALLPSPPSLQIELAKALQQKQALIVMVSLEGCAFCRIARSSHLVPMQKAGTPIVQLDMRSVQGVLDFQGRATTHDQLIKQWRISVAPTLLFFGPGGKEVAERMEGGYLPDFYGPYLEERLLKARQAL
;
A
#
# COMPACT_ATOMS: atom_id res chain seq x y z
N MET A 1 -18.77 -38.00 50.13
CA MET A 1 -17.73 -37.01 49.77
C MET A 1 -17.42 -37.17 48.29
N GLY A 2 -18.17 -36.49 47.42
CA GLY A 2 -17.93 -36.51 45.97
C GLY A 2 -17.47 -35.13 45.53
N LEU A 3 -16.21 -35.02 45.11
CA LEU A 3 -15.61 -33.78 44.62
C LEU A 3 -16.04 -33.58 43.16
N VAL A 4 -16.84 -32.55 42.90
CA VAL A 4 -17.17 -32.12 41.54
C VAL A 4 -16.04 -31.20 41.07
N THR A 5 -15.18 -31.71 40.20
CA THR A 5 -14.19 -30.90 39.47
C THR A 5 -14.89 -30.21 38.30
N LEU A 6 -15.10 -28.90 38.42
CA LEU A 6 -15.55 -28.08 37.31
C LEU A 6 -14.34 -27.85 36.38
N ALA A 7 -14.36 -28.50 35.22
CA ALA A 7 -13.41 -28.26 34.14
C ALA A 7 -13.75 -26.93 33.44
N TRP A 8 -12.80 -26.01 33.40
CA TRP A 8 -12.97 -24.73 32.72
C TRP A 8 -12.63 -24.92 31.24
N ALA A 9 -13.66 -24.91 30.39
CA ALA A 9 -13.49 -24.89 28.94
C ALA A 9 -13.07 -23.47 28.52
N GLN A 10 -11.83 -23.33 28.06
CA GLN A 10 -11.32 -22.08 27.47
C GLN A 10 -11.92 -21.93 26.06
N VAL A 11 -12.83 -20.97 25.90
CA VAL A 11 -13.33 -20.56 24.58
C VAL A 11 -12.25 -19.71 23.92
N GLY A 12 -11.52 -20.30 22.95
CA GLY A 12 -10.58 -19.58 22.10
C GLY A 12 -11.34 -18.57 21.23
N GLY A 13 -11.28 -17.29 21.61
CA GLY A 13 -11.80 -16.20 20.80
C GLY A 13 -10.95 -16.02 19.54
N ALA A 14 -11.54 -16.27 18.37
CA ALA A 14 -10.95 -15.87 17.09
C ALA A 14 -10.82 -14.35 17.07
N GLN A 15 -9.61 -13.84 17.20
CA GLN A 15 -9.34 -12.42 17.01
C GLN A 15 -9.53 -12.08 15.54
N SER A 16 -10.61 -11.37 15.24
CA SER A 16 -10.84 -10.75 13.95
C SER A 16 -9.72 -9.74 13.69
N VAL A 17 -8.69 -10.14 12.95
CA VAL A 17 -7.65 -9.22 12.48
C VAL A 17 -8.33 -8.28 11.47
N MET A 18 -8.69 -7.07 11.92
CA MET A 18 -9.19 -6.06 11.00
C MET A 18 -8.17 -5.88 9.87
N PRO A 19 -8.60 -5.82 8.60
CA PRO A 19 -7.69 -5.60 7.50
C PRO A 19 -6.86 -4.34 7.77
N ALA A 20 -5.53 -4.45 7.70
CA ALA A 20 -4.68 -3.28 7.68
C ALA A 20 -5.08 -2.47 6.42
N LEU A 21 -5.55 -1.24 6.57
CA LEU A 21 -6.04 -0.43 5.45
C LEU A 21 -5.07 0.71 5.16
N LEU A 22 -4.69 0.85 3.88
CA LEU A 22 -4.07 2.06 3.36
C LEU A 22 -5.17 3.00 2.86
N PRO A 23 -4.97 4.32 2.97
CA PRO A 23 -5.96 5.28 2.48
C PRO A 23 -6.08 5.18 0.95
N SER A 24 -7.31 5.25 0.47
CA SER A 24 -7.58 5.41 -0.95
C SER A 24 -7.81 6.90 -1.26
N PRO A 25 -7.02 7.53 -2.15
CA PRO A 25 -6.99 8.97 -2.26
C PRO A 25 -8.07 9.48 -3.24
N PRO A 26 -8.73 10.62 -2.96
CA PRO A 26 -9.59 11.27 -3.95
C PRO A 26 -8.79 12.02 -5.02
N SER A 27 -7.52 12.37 -4.75
CA SER A 27 -6.65 13.11 -5.66
C SER A 27 -5.18 12.77 -5.44
N LEU A 28 -4.53 12.25 -6.49
CA LEU A 28 -3.09 12.02 -6.48
C LEU A 28 -2.29 13.31 -6.54
N GLN A 29 -2.81 14.36 -7.17
CA GLN A 29 -2.10 15.65 -7.19
C GLN A 29 -1.94 16.23 -5.77
N ILE A 30 -2.96 16.10 -4.91
CA ILE A 30 -2.91 16.57 -3.52
C ILE A 30 -1.96 15.72 -2.69
N GLU A 31 -2.04 14.39 -2.81
CA GLU A 31 -1.19 13.48 -2.05
C GLU A 31 0.28 13.61 -2.44
N LEU A 32 0.58 13.84 -3.73
CA LEU A 32 1.94 14.10 -4.20
C LEU A 32 2.47 15.42 -3.65
N ALA A 33 1.67 16.49 -3.67
CA ALA A 33 2.08 17.77 -3.12
C ALA A 33 2.44 17.67 -1.63
N LYS A 34 1.65 16.93 -0.85
CA LYS A 34 1.94 16.66 0.57
C LYS A 34 3.24 15.87 0.75
N ALA A 35 3.46 14.82 -0.04
CA ALA A 35 4.68 14.02 0.02
C ALA A 35 5.94 14.88 -0.25
N LEU A 36 5.88 15.72 -1.30
CA LEU A 36 7.00 16.57 -1.69
C LEU A 36 7.31 17.66 -0.64
N GLN A 37 6.31 18.19 0.06
CA GLN A 37 6.53 19.10 1.19
C GLN A 37 7.35 18.44 2.32
N GLN A 38 7.24 17.12 2.46
CA GLN A 38 7.99 16.32 3.43
C GLN A 38 9.33 15.82 2.89
N LYS A 39 9.74 16.24 1.67
CA LYS A 39 10.93 15.73 0.95
C LYS A 39 10.90 14.21 0.81
N GLN A 40 9.73 13.68 0.50
CA GLN A 40 9.48 12.25 0.30
C GLN A 40 8.73 12.02 -1.02
N ALA A 41 8.94 10.85 -1.63
CA ALA A 41 8.16 10.42 -2.77
C ALA A 41 6.78 9.92 -2.31
N LEU A 42 5.76 10.10 -3.14
CA LEU A 42 4.47 9.45 -2.91
C LEU A 42 4.57 7.99 -3.35
N ILE A 43 4.31 7.07 -2.41
CA ILE A 43 4.21 5.64 -2.72
C ILE A 43 2.76 5.32 -3.05
N VAL A 44 2.52 4.79 -4.24
CA VAL A 44 1.22 4.24 -4.63
C VAL A 44 1.33 2.73 -4.64
N MET A 45 0.59 2.07 -3.75
CA MET A 45 0.38 0.63 -3.81
C MET A 45 -0.78 0.33 -4.75
N VAL A 46 -0.52 -0.41 -5.81
CA VAL A 46 -1.55 -1.08 -6.60
C VAL A 46 -1.85 -2.44 -5.99
N SER A 47 -3.12 -2.66 -5.66
CA SER A 47 -3.60 -3.87 -5.01
C SER A 47 -4.75 -4.52 -5.80
N LEU A 48 -4.99 -5.80 -5.55
CA LEU A 48 -6.13 -6.54 -6.06
C LEU A 48 -6.93 -7.11 -4.89
N GLU A 49 -8.26 -7.08 -4.98
CA GLU A 49 -9.13 -7.69 -3.97
C GLU A 49 -8.86 -9.20 -3.86
N GLY A 50 -8.86 -9.73 -2.63
CA GLY A 50 -8.58 -11.15 -2.36
C GLY A 50 -7.10 -11.58 -2.53
N CYS A 51 -6.21 -10.68 -2.94
CA CYS A 51 -4.78 -10.98 -3.14
C CYS A 51 -4.03 -11.20 -1.82
N ALA A 52 -3.59 -12.43 -1.56
CA ALA A 52 -2.85 -12.79 -0.34
C ALA A 52 -1.53 -12.02 -0.20
N PHE A 53 -0.75 -11.90 -1.28
CA PHE A 53 0.52 -11.15 -1.28
C PHE A 53 0.31 -9.67 -0.99
N CYS A 54 -0.78 -9.08 -1.52
CA CYS A 54 -1.14 -7.70 -1.27
C CYS A 54 -1.47 -7.47 0.20
N ARG A 55 -2.18 -8.41 0.85
CA ARG A 55 -2.43 -8.33 2.30
C ARG A 55 -1.12 -8.33 3.09
N ILE A 56 -0.20 -9.26 2.78
CA ILE A 56 1.09 -9.39 3.49
C ILE A 56 1.93 -8.13 3.33
N ALA A 57 2.16 -7.66 2.11
CA ALA A 57 2.92 -6.44 1.82
C ALA A 57 2.35 -5.24 2.60
N ARG A 58 1.03 -5.12 2.60
CA ARG A 58 0.30 -4.04 3.27
C ARG A 58 0.41 -4.10 4.79
N SER A 59 0.12 -5.25 5.40
CA SER A 59 0.08 -5.39 6.85
C SER A 59 1.46 -5.37 7.49
N SER A 60 2.46 -5.98 6.83
CA SER A 60 3.78 -6.20 7.41
C SER A 60 4.71 -5.00 7.24
N HIS A 61 4.51 -4.18 6.19
CA HIS A 61 5.42 -3.09 5.87
C HIS A 61 4.70 -1.75 5.70
N LEU A 62 3.75 -1.68 4.75
CA LEU A 62 3.24 -0.39 4.27
C LEU A 62 2.36 0.33 5.29
N VAL A 63 1.48 -0.37 6.01
CA VAL A 63 0.63 0.25 7.04
C VAL A 63 1.45 0.75 8.23
N PRO A 64 2.42 -0.01 8.78
CA PRO A 64 3.35 0.53 9.79
C PRO A 64 4.05 1.81 9.32
N MET A 65 4.57 1.83 8.09
CA MET A 65 5.27 2.99 7.53
C MET A 65 4.33 4.20 7.30
N GLN A 66 3.11 3.95 6.82
CA GLN A 66 2.10 4.99 6.62
C GLN A 66 1.73 5.65 7.94
N LYS A 67 1.54 4.85 9.00
CA LYS A 67 1.28 5.35 10.35
C LYS A 67 2.46 6.13 10.93
N ALA A 68 3.69 5.77 10.55
CA ALA A 68 4.90 6.50 10.89
C ALA A 68 5.11 7.78 10.04
N GLY A 69 4.18 8.11 9.15
CA GLY A 69 4.19 9.35 8.37
C GLY A 69 4.72 9.21 6.95
N THR A 70 5.00 8.00 6.46
CA THR A 70 5.37 7.80 5.05
C THR A 70 4.15 8.05 4.14
N PRO A 71 4.25 8.88 3.08
CA PRO A 71 3.18 9.12 2.13
C PRO A 71 2.88 7.88 1.30
N ILE A 72 1.89 7.10 1.74
CA ILE A 72 1.48 5.85 1.10
C ILE A 72 -0.02 5.87 0.89
N VAL A 73 -0.44 5.63 -0.35
CA VAL A 73 -1.84 5.51 -0.75
C VAL A 73 -2.05 4.22 -1.55
N GLN A 74 -3.30 3.78 -1.63
CA GLN A 74 -3.67 2.58 -2.39
C GLN A 74 -4.67 2.89 -3.51
N LEU A 75 -4.40 2.30 -4.68
CA LEU A 75 -5.36 2.15 -5.76
C LEU A 75 -5.64 0.65 -6.00
N ASP A 76 -6.88 0.34 -6.31
CA ASP A 76 -7.34 -1.04 -6.47
C ASP A 76 -7.63 -1.36 -7.93
N MET A 77 -7.02 -2.43 -8.43
CA MET A 77 -7.28 -2.96 -9.77
C MET A 77 -8.77 -3.29 -9.91
N ARG A 78 -9.34 -3.07 -11.11
CA ARG A 78 -10.75 -3.32 -11.41
C ARG A 78 -11.75 -2.45 -10.61
N SER A 79 -11.26 -1.48 -9.83
CA SER A 79 -12.13 -0.54 -9.12
C SER A 79 -12.56 0.62 -10.02
N VAL A 80 -13.86 0.90 -10.02
CA VAL A 80 -14.47 2.07 -10.68
C VAL A 80 -14.44 3.32 -9.80
N GLN A 81 -13.82 3.25 -8.62
CA GLN A 81 -13.69 4.39 -7.73
C GLN A 81 -12.95 5.54 -8.44
N GLY A 82 -13.55 6.73 -8.37
CA GLY A 82 -13.02 7.94 -8.99
C GLY A 82 -11.81 8.49 -8.25
N VAL A 83 -10.84 9.02 -9.00
CA VAL A 83 -9.66 9.71 -8.49
C VAL A 83 -9.23 10.81 -9.47
N LEU A 84 -8.65 11.88 -8.97
CA LEU A 84 -7.95 12.85 -9.80
C LEU A 84 -6.49 12.43 -10.00
N ASP A 85 -6.04 12.37 -11.25
CA ASP A 85 -4.64 12.03 -11.58
C ASP A 85 -3.67 13.16 -11.20
N PHE A 86 -2.37 12.99 -11.49
CA PHE A 86 -1.35 14.01 -11.18
C PHE A 86 -1.54 15.33 -11.94
N GLN A 87 -2.37 15.36 -12.99
CA GLN A 87 -2.72 16.56 -13.75
C GLN A 87 -4.11 17.11 -13.35
N GLY A 88 -4.77 16.53 -12.34
CA GLY A 88 -6.10 16.93 -11.91
C GLY A 88 -7.23 16.45 -12.81
N ARG A 89 -6.97 15.51 -13.73
CA ARG A 89 -8.00 14.94 -14.60
C ARG A 89 -8.75 13.86 -13.86
N ALA A 90 -10.08 13.87 -13.99
CA ALA A 90 -10.93 12.80 -13.45
C ALA A 90 -10.68 11.48 -14.20
N THR A 91 -10.47 10.42 -13.45
CA THR A 91 -10.28 9.05 -13.93
C THR A 91 -10.80 8.07 -12.86
N THR A 92 -10.64 6.77 -13.10
CA THR A 92 -10.85 5.74 -12.08
C THR A 92 -9.54 5.04 -11.72
N HIS A 93 -9.52 4.32 -10.60
CA HIS A 93 -8.37 3.47 -10.25
C HIS A 93 -8.00 2.52 -11.40
N ASP A 94 -8.98 1.78 -11.93
CA ASP A 94 -8.74 0.80 -12.98
C ASP A 94 -8.18 1.43 -14.26
N GLN A 95 -8.70 2.59 -14.67
CA GLN A 95 -8.21 3.32 -15.85
C GLN A 95 -6.76 3.77 -15.66
N LEU A 96 -6.42 4.30 -14.47
CA LEU A 96 -5.08 4.79 -14.18
C LEU A 96 -4.05 3.65 -14.10
N ILE A 97 -4.41 2.54 -13.46
CA ILE A 97 -3.57 1.34 -13.36
C ILE A 97 -3.28 0.76 -14.75
N LYS A 98 -4.29 0.70 -15.63
CA LYS A 98 -4.11 0.29 -17.03
C LYS A 98 -3.20 1.24 -17.81
N GLN A 99 -3.35 2.56 -17.60
CA GLN A 99 -2.49 3.56 -18.21
C GLN A 99 -1.01 3.40 -17.80
N TRP A 100 -0.76 3.05 -16.53
CA TRP A 100 0.58 2.71 -16.03
C TRP A 100 1.09 1.33 -16.45
N ARG A 101 0.27 0.56 -17.20
CA ARG A 101 0.55 -0.79 -17.69
C ARG A 101 0.87 -1.80 -16.58
N ILE A 102 0.19 -1.68 -15.44
CA ILE A 102 0.38 -2.59 -14.32
C ILE A 102 -0.57 -3.77 -14.47
N SER A 103 -0.01 -4.98 -14.56
CA SER A 103 -0.76 -6.23 -14.69
C SER A 103 -0.59 -7.18 -13.51
N VAL A 104 0.31 -6.87 -12.56
CA VAL A 104 0.67 -7.71 -11.42
C VAL A 104 0.38 -6.96 -10.10
N ALA A 105 -0.11 -7.68 -9.10
CA ALA A 105 -0.34 -7.16 -7.75
C ALA A 105 0.37 -8.02 -6.68
N PRO A 106 0.88 -7.41 -5.59
CA PRO A 106 0.98 -5.97 -5.37
C PRO A 106 2.02 -5.34 -6.30
N THR A 107 1.85 -4.06 -6.65
CA THR A 107 2.92 -3.26 -7.28
C THR A 107 3.09 -1.95 -6.54
N LEU A 108 4.32 -1.57 -6.18
CA LEU A 108 4.62 -0.25 -5.63
C LEU A 108 5.23 0.66 -6.69
N LEU A 109 4.71 1.88 -6.77
CA LEU A 109 5.26 2.96 -7.59
C LEU A 109 5.71 4.10 -6.68
N PHE A 110 6.79 4.76 -7.07
CA PHE A 110 7.42 5.84 -6.30
C PHE A 110 7.40 7.12 -7.13
N PHE A 111 6.53 8.06 -6.79
CA PHE A 111 6.31 9.27 -7.57
C PHE A 111 6.97 10.52 -6.94
N GLY A 112 7.69 11.27 -7.76
CA GLY A 112 8.32 12.55 -7.44
C GLY A 112 7.70 13.73 -8.22
N PRO A 113 8.42 14.85 -8.35
CA PRO A 113 7.91 16.07 -8.99
C PRO A 113 7.27 15.85 -10.36
N GLY A 114 6.09 16.43 -10.56
CA GLY A 114 5.31 16.30 -11.79
C GLY A 114 4.64 14.94 -12.01
N GLY A 115 4.59 14.07 -10.99
CA GLY A 115 4.01 12.73 -11.11
C GLY A 115 4.89 11.74 -11.88
N LYS A 116 6.21 11.98 -11.90
CA LYS A 116 7.19 11.10 -12.53
C LYS A 116 7.61 9.98 -11.59
N GLU A 117 7.82 8.79 -12.12
CA GLU A 117 8.42 7.69 -11.36
C GLU A 117 9.91 7.99 -11.12
N VAL A 118 10.33 7.97 -9.85
CA VAL A 118 11.69 8.35 -9.42
C VAL A 118 12.50 7.18 -8.85
N ALA A 119 11.90 6.01 -8.73
CA ALA A 119 12.56 4.75 -8.45
C ALA A 119 11.85 3.62 -9.20
N GLU A 120 12.54 2.50 -9.40
CA GLU A 120 11.96 1.35 -10.06
C GLU A 120 10.81 0.77 -9.24
N ARG A 121 9.81 0.26 -9.96
CA ARG A 121 8.64 -0.37 -9.38
C ARG A 121 9.03 -1.64 -8.63
N MET A 122 8.31 -1.92 -7.56
CA MET A 122 8.36 -3.22 -6.89
C MET A 122 7.15 -4.03 -7.37
N GLU A 123 7.34 -4.97 -8.29
CA GLU A 123 6.27 -5.76 -8.90
C GLU A 123 6.18 -7.16 -8.29
N GLY A 124 4.98 -7.55 -7.87
CA GLY A 124 4.68 -8.87 -7.32
C GLY A 124 4.99 -9.03 -5.83
N GLY A 125 4.69 -10.22 -5.32
CA GLY A 125 5.08 -10.62 -3.97
C GLY A 125 6.55 -11.02 -3.96
N TYR A 126 7.44 -10.11 -3.54
CA TYR A 126 8.81 -10.49 -3.22
C TYR A 126 8.82 -11.52 -2.10
N LEU A 127 9.87 -12.36 -2.06
CA LEU A 127 10.12 -13.23 -0.93
C LEU A 127 10.10 -12.39 0.36
N PRO A 128 9.33 -12.77 1.40
CA PRO A 128 9.15 -11.97 2.60
C PRO A 128 10.46 -11.44 3.20
N ASP A 129 11.50 -12.28 3.21
CA ASP A 129 12.81 -11.98 3.79
C ASP A 129 13.56 -10.84 3.08
N PHE A 130 13.23 -10.57 1.81
CA PHE A 130 13.90 -9.55 1.00
C PHE A 130 13.03 -8.32 0.72
N TYR A 131 11.75 -8.36 1.08
CA TYR A 131 10.83 -7.25 0.82
C TYR A 131 11.28 -5.95 1.48
N GLY A 132 11.68 -6.01 2.76
CA GLY A 132 12.13 -4.85 3.54
C GLY A 132 13.37 -4.17 2.93
N PRO A 133 14.50 -4.89 2.75
CA PRO A 133 15.70 -4.33 2.12
C PRO A 133 15.45 -3.73 0.73
N TYR A 134 14.68 -4.40 -0.14
CA TYR A 134 14.36 -3.85 -1.46
C TYR A 134 13.48 -2.61 -1.38
N LEU A 135 12.51 -2.56 -0.46
CA LEU A 135 11.70 -1.37 -0.25
C LEU A 135 12.58 -0.20 0.21
N GLU A 136 13.47 -0.41 1.16
CA GLU A 136 14.40 0.62 1.64
C GLU A 136 15.30 1.15 0.51
N GLU A 137 15.84 0.26 -0.33
CA GLU A 137 16.62 0.65 -1.52
C GLU A 137 15.83 1.58 -2.45
N ARG A 138 14.57 1.24 -2.74
CA ARG A 138 13.70 2.10 -3.58
C ARG A 138 13.38 3.43 -2.92
N LEU A 139 13.17 3.46 -1.60
CA LEU A 139 12.94 4.70 -0.86
C LEU A 139 14.15 5.64 -0.90
N LEU A 140 15.35 5.09 -0.70
CA LEU A 140 16.59 5.86 -0.77
C LEU A 140 16.79 6.44 -2.16
N LYS A 141 16.62 5.63 -3.20
CA LYS A 141 16.72 6.09 -4.59
C LYS A 141 15.68 7.16 -4.93
N ALA A 142 14.42 6.94 -4.52
CA ALA A 142 13.35 7.89 -4.73
C ALA A 142 13.67 9.24 -4.07
N ARG A 143 14.16 9.24 -2.83
CA ARG A 143 14.55 10.46 -2.11
C ARG A 143 15.72 11.20 -2.78
N GLN A 144 16.70 10.49 -3.34
CA GLN A 144 17.83 11.10 -4.05
C GLN A 144 17.41 11.81 -5.35
N ALA A 145 16.24 11.49 -5.88
CA ALA A 145 15.72 12.00 -7.15
C ALA A 145 14.61 13.07 -6.98
N LEU A 146 14.33 13.52 -5.75
CA LEU A 146 13.42 14.64 -5.46
C LEU A 146 14.13 15.99 -5.55
#